data_AF-A0A1Y1Q118-F1
#
_entry.id   AF-A0A1Y1Q118-F1
#
_cell.length_a   1.000
_cell.length_b   1.000
_cell.length_c   1.000
_cell.angle_alpha   90.00
_cell.angle_beta   90.00
_cell.angle_gamma   90.00
#
_symmetry.space_group_name_H-M   'P 1'
#
loop_
_entity.id
_entity.type
_entity.pdbx_description
1 polymer ?
#
loop_
_entity_poly.entity_id
_entity_poly.type
_entity_poly.pdbx_seq_one_letter_code
_entity_poly.pdbx_strand_id
1 'polypeptide(L)'
;MYYARDFDIIDPAENRDNLKVSQMPLLAVEILSPMQGTEDIFAKFRAYFALGIKSCWLVDPTLQTITVCASPRTTELNVYKVTDQEVIDNVVDIHLPLSKIFKKKLITTGPTQ
;
A
#
# COMPACT_ATOMS: atom_id res chain seq x y z
N MET A 1 -27.86 -12.61 -6.88
CA MET A 1 -26.65 -13.44 -7.01
C MET A 1 -25.58 -12.61 -7.71
N TYR A 2 -24.90 -11.74 -6.97
CA TYR A 2 -23.81 -10.91 -7.49
C TYR A 2 -22.51 -11.57 -7.06
N TYR A 3 -21.85 -12.28 -7.97
CA TYR A 3 -20.51 -12.80 -7.74
C TYR A 3 -19.51 -11.68 -8.02
N ALA A 4 -18.76 -11.33 -6.99
CA ALA A 4 -17.66 -10.39 -7.04
C ALA A 4 -16.69 -10.72 -8.18
N ARG A 5 -16.43 -9.73 -9.04
CA ARG A 5 -15.29 -9.70 -9.98
C ARG A 5 -14.30 -8.60 -9.56
N ASP A 6 -14.17 -8.37 -8.26
CA ASP A 6 -13.45 -7.18 -7.76
C ASP A 6 -12.01 -7.46 -7.35
N PHE A 7 -11.54 -8.70 -7.46
CA PHE A 7 -10.12 -9.01 -7.34
C PHE A 7 -9.79 -10.13 -8.33
N ASP A 8 -9.21 -9.75 -9.48
CA ASP A 8 -8.49 -10.70 -10.32
C ASP A 8 -7.31 -11.22 -9.50
N ILE A 9 -7.51 -12.33 -8.79
CA ILE A 9 -6.42 -13.16 -8.30
C ILE A 9 -5.75 -13.70 -9.56
N ILE A 10 -4.65 -13.06 -9.96
CA ILE A 10 -3.83 -13.50 -11.09
C ILE A 10 -3.35 -14.91 -10.75
N ASP A 11 -3.84 -15.89 -11.50
CA ASP A 11 -3.36 -17.27 -11.43
C ASP A 11 -1.86 -17.27 -11.76
N PRO A 12 -0.97 -17.70 -10.85
CA PRO A 12 0.46 -17.76 -11.11
C PRO A 12 0.84 -18.69 -12.28
N ALA A 13 -0.08 -19.53 -12.77
CA ALA A 13 0.11 -20.35 -13.97
C ALA A 13 -0.17 -19.59 -15.28
N GLU A 14 -0.97 -18.52 -15.26
CA GLU A 14 -1.12 -17.58 -16.39
C GLU A 14 -0.02 -16.52 -16.30
N ASN A 15 1.21 -16.91 -16.60
CA ASN A 15 2.34 -15.99 -16.76
C ASN A 15 2.15 -15.13 -18.02
N ARG A 16 1.21 -14.18 -17.97
CA ARG A 16 1.20 -13.00 -18.81
C ARG A 16 1.82 -11.88 -18.01
N ASP A 17 3.14 -11.82 -18.01
CA ASP A 17 3.86 -10.59 -17.73
C ASP A 17 3.46 -9.57 -18.81
N ASN A 18 2.30 -8.94 -18.64
CA ASN A 18 1.84 -7.85 -19.47
C ASN A 18 2.75 -6.67 -19.13
N LEU A 19 3.90 -6.63 -19.81
CA LEU A 19 5.00 -5.68 -19.59
C LEU A 19 4.54 -4.21 -19.56
N LYS A 20 3.38 -3.91 -20.15
CA LYS A 20 2.72 -2.59 -20.13
C LYS A 20 1.20 -2.74 -20.11
N VAL A 21 0.57 -2.14 -19.10
CA VAL A 21 -0.88 -1.92 -19.04
C VAL A 21 -1.15 -0.48 -19.45
N SER A 22 -2.10 -0.25 -20.37
CA SER A 22 -2.43 1.09 -20.88
C SER A 22 -3.25 1.93 -19.91
N GLN A 23 -4.02 1.27 -19.06
CA GLN A 23 -4.85 1.90 -18.04
C GLN A 23 -4.06 2.06 -16.75
N MET A 24 -4.09 3.27 -16.19
CA MET A 24 -3.53 3.55 -14.88
C MET A 24 -4.38 2.91 -13.76
N PRO A 25 -3.76 2.37 -12.71
CA PRO A 25 -4.50 1.81 -11.58
C PRO A 25 -5.24 2.91 -10.80
N LEU A 26 -6.26 2.52 -10.03
CA LEU A 26 -6.93 3.44 -9.11
C LEU A 26 -6.04 3.81 -7.91
N LEU A 27 -5.28 2.82 -7.43
CA LEU A 27 -4.37 2.93 -6.28
C LEU A 27 -2.96 2.48 -6.69
N ALA A 28 -1.95 3.25 -6.33
CA ALA A 28 -0.55 2.83 -6.36
C ALA A 28 -0.02 2.65 -4.92
N VAL A 29 0.72 1.57 -4.68
CA VAL A 29 1.34 1.30 -3.38
C VAL A 29 2.85 1.23 -3.57
N GLU A 30 3.59 2.11 -2.91
CA GLU A 30 5.05 2.12 -2.89
C GLU A 30 5.55 1.66 -1.52
N ILE A 31 6.40 0.64 -1.51
CA ILE A 31 7.02 0.13 -0.30
C ILE A 31 8.44 0.66 -0.25
N LEU A 32 8.79 1.38 0.83
CA LEU A 32 10.14 1.89 1.01
C LEU A 32 11.15 0.74 1.06
N SER A 33 12.14 0.83 0.18
CA SER A 33 13.35 0.05 0.31
C SER A 33 14.31 0.73 1.29
N PRO A 34 15.21 -0.02 1.96
CA PRO A 34 16.07 0.53 3.01
C PRO A 34 16.94 1.73 2.61
N MET A 35 17.24 1.89 1.32
CA MET A 35 18.11 2.95 0.80
C MET A 35 17.35 4.10 0.14
N GLN A 36 16.04 4.02 0.06
CA GLN A 36 15.24 4.96 -0.72
C GLN A 36 14.69 6.09 0.16
N GLY A 37 14.85 7.33 -0.31
CA GLY A 37 14.31 8.49 0.37
C GLY A 37 12.79 8.59 0.20
N THR A 38 12.11 9.09 1.23
CA THR A 38 10.67 9.41 1.14
C THR A 38 10.38 10.47 0.09
N GLU A 39 11.30 11.42 -0.12
CA GLU A 39 11.16 12.47 -1.15
C GLU A 39 11.07 11.90 -2.57
N ASP A 40 11.84 10.85 -2.87
CA ASP A 40 11.81 10.18 -4.17
C ASP A 40 10.43 9.54 -4.42
N ILE A 41 9.83 8.96 -3.38
CA ILE A 41 8.48 8.41 -3.48
C ILE A 41 7.45 9.51 -3.70
N PHE A 42 7.52 10.60 -2.95
CA PHE A 42 6.59 11.71 -3.16
C PHE A 42 6.75 12.35 -4.54
N ALA A 43 7.95 12.33 -5.14
CA ALA A 43 8.15 12.71 -6.53
C ALA A 43 7.42 11.78 -7.50
N LYS A 44 7.49 10.45 -7.28
CA LYS A 44 6.68 9.48 -8.06
C LYS A 44 5.20 9.72 -7.88
N PHE A 45 4.72 9.94 -6.66
CA PHE A 45 3.30 10.20 -6.40
C PHE A 45 2.79 11.40 -7.20
N ARG A 46 3.55 12.50 -7.27
CA ARG A 46 3.18 13.64 -8.13
C ARG A 46 2.99 13.23 -9.59
N ALA A 47 3.88 12.39 -10.12
CA ALA A 47 3.74 11.86 -11.48
C ALA A 47 2.52 10.92 -11.61
N TYR A 48 2.29 10.04 -10.63
CA TYR A 48 1.15 9.13 -10.59
C TYR A 48 -0.19 9.87 -10.60
N PHE A 49 -0.32 10.91 -9.77
CA PHE A 49 -1.51 11.75 -9.77
C PHE A 49 -1.69 12.51 -11.09
N ALA A 50 -0.60 12.99 -11.71
CA ALA A 50 -0.67 13.63 -13.03
C ALA A 50 -1.12 12.66 -14.13
N LEU A 51 -0.91 11.36 -13.95
CA LEU A 51 -1.36 10.29 -14.83
C LEU A 51 -2.77 9.76 -14.49
N GLY A 52 -3.42 10.32 -13.46
CA GLY A 52 -4.83 10.04 -13.14
C GLY A 52 -5.06 8.98 -12.07
N ILE A 53 -4.01 8.45 -11.44
CA ILE A 53 -4.11 7.60 -10.24
C ILE A 53 -4.85 8.38 -9.14
N LYS A 54 -5.76 7.71 -8.42
CA LYS A 54 -6.66 8.38 -7.46
C LYS A 54 -6.13 8.41 -6.04
N SER A 55 -5.37 7.39 -5.65
CA SER A 55 -4.74 7.32 -4.34
C SER A 55 -3.35 6.71 -4.43
N CYS A 56 -2.47 7.10 -3.51
CA CYS A 56 -1.13 6.55 -3.37
C CYS A 56 -0.84 6.20 -1.91
N TRP A 57 -0.29 5.01 -1.66
CA TRP A 57 0.10 4.57 -0.33
C TRP A 57 1.62 4.47 -0.24
N LEU A 58 2.19 5.07 0.80
CA LEU A 58 3.59 4.89 1.19
C LEU A 58 3.66 3.93 2.36
N VAL A 59 4.27 2.76 2.16
CA VAL A 59 4.52 1.79 3.22
C VAL A 59 5.96 1.94 3.69
N ASP A 60 6.15 2.15 4.99
CA ASP A 60 7.46 2.08 5.65
C ASP A 60 7.55 0.78 6.46
N PRO A 61 8.28 -0.25 5.98
CA PRO A 61 8.42 -1.51 6.71
C PRO A 61 9.21 -1.37 8.02
N THR A 62 10.11 -0.40 8.11
CA THR A 62 10.97 -0.18 9.28
C THR A 62 10.15 0.40 10.43
N LEU A 63 9.32 1.39 10.11
CA LEU A 63 8.43 2.03 11.08
C LEU A 63 7.08 1.30 11.24
N GLN A 64 6.80 0.33 10.37
CA GLN A 64 5.53 -0.38 10.27
C GLN A 64 4.34 0.58 10.16
N THR A 65 4.49 1.53 9.23
CA THR A 65 3.48 2.54 8.95
C THR A 65 3.01 2.49 7.51
N ILE A 66 1.79 2.96 7.29
CA ILE A 66 1.21 3.21 5.97
C ILE A 66 0.68 4.63 5.96
N THR A 67 1.13 5.42 5.00
CA THR A 67 0.63 6.78 4.78
C THR A 67 -0.25 6.79 3.53
N VAL A 68 -1.53 7.11 3.71
CA VAL A 68 -2.50 7.24 2.62
C VAL A 68 -2.50 8.68 2.11
N CYS A 69 -2.23 8.83 0.81
CA CYS A 69 -2.19 10.11 0.12
C CYS A 69 -3.34 10.17 -0.89
N ALA A 70 -4.33 11.03 -0.66
CA ALA A 70 -5.49 11.20 -1.54
C ALA A 70 -5.29 12.24 -2.66
N SER A 71 -4.31 13.13 -2.53
CA SER A 71 -3.96 14.07 -3.59
C SER A 71 -2.52 14.60 -3.45
N PRO A 72 -1.92 15.10 -4.54
CA PRO A 72 -0.55 15.63 -4.53
C PRO A 72 -0.41 16.97 -3.80
N ARG A 73 -1.53 17.63 -3.46
CA ARG A 73 -1.55 18.96 -2.83
C ARG A 73 -2.07 18.94 -1.40
N THR A 74 -2.49 17.77 -0.91
CA THR A 74 -3.13 17.66 0.40
C THR A 74 -2.06 17.67 1.48
N THR A 75 -2.15 18.60 2.41
CA THR A 75 -1.33 18.66 3.63
C THR A 75 -1.77 17.63 4.67
N GLU A 76 -2.99 17.12 4.54
CA GLU A 76 -3.58 16.10 5.39
C GLU A 76 -3.19 14.70 4.89
N LEU A 77 -2.13 14.16 5.49
CA LEU A 77 -1.70 12.78 5.31
C LEU A 77 -2.31 11.92 6.42
N ASN A 78 -3.03 10.87 6.05
CA ASN A 78 -3.51 9.89 7.02
C ASN A 78 -2.42 8.84 7.23
N VAL A 79 -1.80 8.86 8.41
CA VAL A 79 -0.73 7.93 8.78
C VAL A 79 -1.28 6.89 9.75
N TYR A 80 -1.19 5.64 9.34
CA TYR A 80 -1.59 4.48 10.11
C TYR A 80 -0.36 3.74 10.60
N LYS A 81 -0.37 3.34 11.88
CA LYS A 81 0.68 2.56 12.54
C LYS A 81 0.17 1.16 12.80
N VAL A 82 1.07 0.19 12.97
CA VAL A 82 0.71 -1.20 13.32
C VAL A 82 -0.21 -1.35 14.55
N THR A 83 -0.29 -0.35 15.42
CA THR A 83 -1.19 -0.33 16.59
C THR A 83 -2.65 -0.01 16.24
N ASP A 84 -2.89 0.59 15.07
CA ASP A 84 -4.23 0.86 14.57
C ASP A 84 -4.88 -0.43 14.05
N GLN A 85 -6.22 -0.47 14.00
CA GLN A 85 -6.94 -1.67 13.58
C GLN A 85 -6.77 -1.94 12.07
N GLU A 86 -7.00 -0.91 11.26
CA GLU A 86 -6.98 -0.99 9.80
C GLU A 86 -6.56 0.32 9.16
N VAL A 87 -6.04 0.23 7.94
CA VAL A 87 -5.91 1.35 7.02
C VAL A 87 -7.24 1.56 6.33
N ILE A 88 -7.69 2.82 6.25
CA ILE A 88 -8.91 3.21 5.54
C ILE A 88 -8.55 4.23 4.46
N ASP A 89 -8.88 3.90 3.21
CA ASP A 89 -8.78 4.81 2.09
C ASP A 89 -10.15 5.04 1.46
N ASN A 90 -10.76 6.17 1.83
CA ASN A 90 -12.10 6.55 1.37
C ASN A 90 -12.16 6.92 -0.12
N VAL A 91 -11.02 7.17 -0.78
CA VAL A 91 -11.01 7.55 -2.21
C VAL A 91 -11.30 6.36 -3.10
N VAL A 92 -10.80 5.19 -2.71
CA VAL A 92 -10.92 3.93 -3.45
C VAL A 92 -11.68 2.85 -2.67
N ASP A 93 -12.30 3.23 -1.54
CA ASP A 93 -13.11 2.38 -0.67
C ASP A 93 -12.37 1.10 -0.20
N ILE A 94 -11.11 1.27 0.23
CA ILE A 94 -10.28 0.17 0.73
C ILE A 94 -10.17 0.23 2.24
N HIS A 95 -10.48 -0.90 2.88
CA HIS A 95 -10.28 -1.15 4.31
C HIS A 95 -9.36 -2.37 4.45
N LEU A 96 -8.20 -2.20 5.10
CA LEU A 96 -7.20 -3.26 5.22
C LEU A 96 -6.68 -3.40 6.65
N PRO A 97 -6.98 -4.53 7.33
CA PRO A 97 -6.48 -4.78 8.69
C PRO A 97 -4.96 -4.81 8.74
N LEU A 98 -4.36 -3.95 9.56
CA LEU A 98 -2.91 -3.81 9.67
C LEU A 98 -2.22 -5.08 10.20
N SER A 99 -2.93 -5.86 11.01
CA SER A 99 -2.48 -7.16 11.51
C SER A 99 -2.21 -8.19 10.40
N LYS A 100 -2.75 -7.98 9.19
CA LYS A 100 -2.50 -8.85 8.02
C LYS A 100 -1.24 -8.46 7.25
N ILE A 101 -0.79 -7.21 7.39
CA ILE A 101 0.36 -6.64 6.69
C ILE A 101 1.61 -6.81 7.54
N PHE A 102 1.59 -6.30 8.77
CA PHE A 102 2.72 -6.34 9.68
C PHE A 102 2.52 -7.48 10.68
N LYS A 103 3.26 -8.58 10.50
CA LYS A 103 3.29 -9.67 11.48
C LYS A 103 4.08 -9.23 12.70
N LYS A 104 3.50 -9.39 13.89
CA LYS A 104 4.28 -9.36 15.14
C LYS A 104 5.36 -10.43 15.03
N LYS A 105 6.62 -10.02 15.12
CA LYS A 105 7.73 -10.96 15.32
C LYS A 105 7.50 -11.54 16.72
N LEU A 106 7.06 -12.79 16.79
CA LEU A 106 7.00 -13.50 18.06
C LEU A 106 8.43 -13.58 18.59
N ILE A 107 8.71 -12.87 19.68
CA ILE A 107 9.92 -13.07 20.45
C ILE A 107 9.68 -14.38 21.20
N THR A 108 10.13 -15.50 20.64
CA THR A 108 10.27 -16.73 21.42
C THR A 108 11.41 -16.50 22.40
N THR A 109 11.10 -15.99 23.59
CA THR A 109 12.00 -16.13 24.74
C THR A 109 12.10 -17.62 25.02
N GLY A 110 13.23 -18.23 24.61
CA GLY A 110 13.59 -19.56 25.07
C GLY A 110 13.66 -19.58 26.60
N PRO A 111 13.36 -20.72 27.25
CA PRO A 111 13.41 -20.81 28.69
C PRO A 111 14.81 -20.44 29.19
N THR A 112 14.85 -19.50 30.15
CA THR A 112 16.05 -19.20 30.93
C THR A 112 16.47 -20.49 31.65
N GLN A 113 17.68 -20.97 31.33
CA GLN A 113 18.32 -22.08 32.04
C GLN A 113 19.01 -21.55 33.30
#